data_AF-A0A2R5HKE6-F1
#
_entry.id   AF-A0A2R5HKE6-F1
#
_cell.length_a   1.000
_cell.length_b   1.000
_cell.length_c   1.000
_cell.angle_alpha   90.00
_cell.angle_beta   90.00
_cell.angle_gamma   90.00
#
_symmetry.space_group_name_H-M   'P 1'
#
loop_
_entity.id
_entity.type
_entity.pdbx_description
1 polymer ?
#
loop_
_entity_poly.entity_id
_entity_poly.type
_entity_poly.pdbx_seq_one_letter_code
_entity_poly.pdbx_strand_id
1 'polypeptide(L)'
;MAATEHAEKLKLETKAYLCQSLLELLEEKELAKISISQLCQRAGVSRMAFYRQFQSLDEVLLSYFEDKISATFSQLKNDDNQLSKLQIQEQFFLSFETELLLAQQRGFMPLLEEIFSREIKAFFKGQVDDELWLSFVSAGTFAVWRDWILSGKGRPIGEVHDSIGRMVK
;
A
#
# COMPACT_ATOMS: atom_id res chain seq x y z
N MET A 1 19.75 -25.58 -12.83
CA MET A 1 18.31 -25.28 -12.66
C MET A 1 17.89 -25.38 -11.19
N ALA A 2 18.03 -26.53 -10.51
CA ALA A 2 17.69 -26.68 -9.09
C ALA A 2 18.39 -25.70 -8.10
N ALA A 3 19.67 -25.38 -8.32
CA ALA A 3 20.40 -24.42 -7.47
C ALA A 3 19.87 -22.97 -7.63
N THR A 4 19.38 -22.61 -8.80
CA THR A 4 18.80 -21.30 -9.10
C THR A 4 17.42 -21.16 -8.46
N GLU A 5 16.59 -22.22 -8.53
CA GLU A 5 15.27 -22.26 -7.89
C GLU A 5 15.37 -22.19 -6.36
N HIS A 6 16.35 -22.87 -5.75
CA HIS A 6 16.57 -22.79 -4.31
C HIS A 6 17.02 -21.39 -3.85
N ALA A 7 17.89 -20.74 -4.61
CA ALA A 7 18.35 -19.38 -4.32
C ALA A 7 17.22 -18.34 -4.42
N GLU A 8 16.37 -18.45 -5.45
CA GLU A 8 15.19 -17.57 -5.60
C GLU A 8 14.16 -17.81 -4.48
N LYS A 9 13.92 -19.06 -4.09
CA LYS A 9 13.04 -19.37 -2.96
C LYS A 9 13.55 -18.74 -1.66
N LEU A 10 14.84 -18.89 -1.36
CA LEU A 10 15.45 -18.31 -0.16
C LEU A 10 15.36 -16.77 -0.16
N LYS A 11 15.47 -16.15 -1.34
CA LYS A 11 15.29 -14.71 -1.53
C LYS A 11 13.88 -14.26 -1.15
N LEU A 12 12.86 -14.95 -1.66
CA LEU A 12 11.46 -14.68 -1.36
C LEU A 12 11.13 -14.88 0.13
N GLU A 13 11.63 -15.95 0.73
CA GLU A 13 11.46 -16.21 2.17
C GLU A 13 12.11 -15.11 3.03
N THR A 14 13.34 -14.70 2.69
CA THR A 14 14.03 -13.60 3.38
C THR A 14 13.22 -12.31 3.31
N LYS A 15 12.67 -11.99 2.12
CA LYS A 15 11.83 -10.82 1.90
C LYS A 15 10.58 -10.88 2.79
N ALA A 16 9.87 -12.01 2.80
CA ALA A 16 8.66 -12.19 3.61
C ALA A 16 8.95 -12.04 5.12
N TYR A 17 10.03 -12.65 5.63
CA TYR A 17 10.40 -12.52 7.04
C TYR A 17 10.75 -11.08 7.44
N LEU A 18 11.45 -10.35 6.58
CA LEU A 18 11.76 -8.94 6.80
C LEU A 18 10.49 -8.07 6.82
N CYS A 19 9.57 -8.25 5.88
CA CYS A 19 8.32 -7.50 5.87
C CYS A 19 7.49 -7.77 7.14
N GLN A 20 7.27 -9.06 7.46
CA GLN A 20 6.48 -9.44 8.62
C GLN A 20 7.09 -8.91 9.94
N SER A 21 8.41 -9.06 10.09
CA SER A 21 9.11 -8.58 11.30
C SER A 21 9.06 -7.07 11.45
N LEU A 22 9.04 -6.32 10.33
CA LEU A 22 8.91 -4.87 10.39
C LEU A 22 7.52 -4.46 10.84
N LEU A 23 6.47 -5.13 10.35
CA LEU A 23 5.09 -4.88 10.78
C LEU A 23 4.91 -5.17 12.28
N GLU A 24 5.47 -6.26 12.79
CA GLU A 24 5.46 -6.58 14.22
C GLU A 24 6.17 -5.51 15.06
N LEU A 25 7.32 -5.01 14.58
CA LEU A 25 8.02 -3.91 15.27
C LEU A 25 7.21 -2.60 15.24
N LEU A 26 6.43 -2.37 14.18
CA LEU A 26 5.54 -1.22 14.05
C LEU A 26 4.33 -1.30 14.97
N GLU A 27 3.89 -2.48 15.38
CA GLU A 27 2.90 -2.62 16.46
C GLU A 27 3.43 -2.09 17.80
N GLU A 28 4.74 -2.10 18.00
CA GLU A 28 5.39 -1.67 19.24
C GLU A 28 5.81 -0.20 19.23
N LYS A 29 6.34 0.32 18.10
CA LYS A 29 6.97 1.64 18.05
C LYS A 29 6.89 2.30 16.67
N GLU A 30 7.13 3.60 16.63
CA GLU A 30 7.17 4.39 15.38
C GLU A 30 8.31 3.93 14.46
N LEU A 31 8.11 4.04 13.14
CA LEU A 31 9.10 3.68 12.12
C LEU A 31 10.46 4.34 12.36
N ALA A 32 10.46 5.64 12.70
CA ALA A 32 11.66 6.43 12.96
C ALA A 32 12.48 5.95 14.18
N LYS A 33 11.94 5.05 15.01
CA LYS A 33 12.61 4.45 16.18
C LYS A 33 13.09 3.03 15.91
N ILE A 34 12.84 2.49 14.72
CA ILE A 34 13.29 1.16 14.31
C ILE A 34 14.60 1.31 13.54
N SER A 35 15.59 0.49 13.88
CA SER A 35 16.83 0.36 13.13
C SER A 35 16.84 -0.92 12.29
N ILE A 36 17.61 -0.90 11.19
CA ILE A 36 17.85 -2.10 10.37
C ILE A 36 18.40 -3.25 11.22
N SER A 37 19.25 -2.97 12.21
CA SER A 37 19.79 -4.00 13.11
C SER A 37 18.69 -4.67 13.95
N GLN A 38 17.75 -3.89 14.49
CA GLN A 38 16.60 -4.44 15.23
C GLN A 38 15.70 -5.28 14.33
N LEU A 39 15.45 -4.82 13.11
CA LEU A 39 14.68 -5.58 12.13
C LEU A 39 15.36 -6.92 11.79
N CYS A 40 16.66 -6.87 11.47
CA CYS A 40 17.44 -8.08 11.17
C CYS A 40 17.42 -9.07 12.33
N GLN A 41 17.54 -8.58 13.57
CA GLN A 41 17.47 -9.41 14.77
C GLN A 41 16.08 -10.05 14.93
N ARG A 42 14.99 -9.28 14.75
CA ARG A 42 13.62 -9.79 14.82
C ARG A 42 13.35 -10.85 13.76
N ALA A 43 13.79 -10.60 12.53
CA ALA A 43 13.60 -11.50 11.39
C ALA A 43 14.54 -12.72 11.39
N GLY A 44 15.54 -12.78 12.27
CA GLY A 44 16.53 -13.86 12.29
C GLY A 44 17.44 -13.88 11.05
N VAL A 45 17.67 -12.73 10.42
CA VAL A 45 18.50 -12.60 9.21
C VAL A 45 19.73 -11.73 9.44
N SER A 46 20.77 -11.91 8.64
CA SER A 46 21.96 -11.04 8.72
C SER A 46 21.71 -9.68 8.05
N ARG A 47 22.45 -8.64 8.47
CA ARG A 47 22.42 -7.33 7.79
C ARG A 47 22.85 -7.44 6.32
N MET A 48 23.77 -8.35 6.00
CA MET A 48 24.12 -8.64 4.60
C MET A 48 22.93 -9.21 3.81
N ALA A 49 22.09 -10.04 4.43
CA ALA A 49 20.88 -10.55 3.79
C ALA A 49 19.85 -9.45 3.57
N PHE A 50 19.67 -8.55 4.54
CA PHE A 50 18.84 -7.35 4.39
C PHE A 50 19.28 -6.51 3.19
N TYR A 51 20.56 -6.11 3.14
CA TYR A 51 21.06 -5.24 2.07
C TYR A 51 21.11 -5.87 0.67
N ARG A 52 20.95 -7.20 0.57
CA ARG A 52 20.70 -7.87 -0.72
C ARG A 52 19.28 -7.69 -1.23
N GLN A 53 18.33 -7.38 -0.36
CA GLN A 53 16.91 -7.19 -0.71
C GLN A 53 16.50 -5.72 -0.71
N PHE A 54 16.97 -4.93 0.26
CA PHE A 54 16.46 -3.59 0.54
C PHE A 54 17.59 -2.65 0.98
N GLN A 55 17.44 -1.37 0.70
CA GLN A 55 18.35 -0.30 1.13
C GLN A 55 17.83 0.46 2.35
N SER A 56 16.53 0.40 2.64
CA SER A 56 15.89 1.13 3.74
C SER A 56 14.71 0.36 4.33
N LEU A 57 14.21 0.81 5.49
CA LEU A 57 12.96 0.28 6.06
C LEU A 57 11.76 0.68 5.21
N ASP A 58 11.81 1.85 4.59
CA ASP A 58 10.76 2.35 3.70
C ASP A 58 10.59 1.42 2.50
N GLU A 59 11.68 0.94 1.88
CA GLU A 59 11.62 -0.03 0.79
C GLU A 59 10.98 -1.37 1.21
N VAL A 60 11.17 -1.79 2.46
CA VAL A 60 10.50 -2.99 3.00
C VAL A 60 8.98 -2.77 3.03
N LEU A 61 8.53 -1.62 3.53
CA LEU A 61 7.10 -1.29 3.60
C LEU A 61 6.49 -1.07 2.23
N LEU A 62 7.16 -0.31 1.36
CA LEU A 62 6.73 -0.11 -0.02
C LEU A 62 6.53 -1.46 -0.69
N SER A 63 7.51 -2.35 -0.58
CA SER A 63 7.38 -3.67 -1.18
C SER A 63 6.29 -4.54 -0.57
N TYR A 64 5.93 -4.37 0.70
CA TYR A 64 4.84 -5.12 1.32
C TYR A 64 3.47 -4.63 0.83
N PHE A 65 3.27 -3.31 0.75
CA PHE A 65 1.98 -2.71 0.42
C PHE A 65 1.72 -2.62 -1.07
N GLU A 66 2.76 -2.44 -1.88
CA GLU A 66 2.65 -2.30 -3.33
C GLU A 66 1.94 -3.51 -3.96
N ASP A 67 2.34 -4.74 -3.62
CA ASP A 67 1.73 -5.95 -4.16
C ASP A 67 0.20 -5.99 -3.89
N LYS A 68 -0.22 -5.68 -2.65
CA LYS A 68 -1.65 -5.67 -2.27
C LYS A 68 -2.42 -4.57 -2.99
N ILE A 69 -1.91 -3.33 -2.97
CA ILE A 69 -2.62 -2.17 -3.54
C ILE A 69 -2.68 -2.28 -5.07
N SER A 70 -1.56 -2.54 -5.74
CA SER A 70 -1.50 -2.66 -7.20
C SER A 70 -2.35 -3.83 -7.72
N ALA A 71 -2.44 -4.93 -6.98
CA ALA A 71 -3.34 -6.04 -7.34
C ALA A 71 -4.81 -5.59 -7.34
N THR A 72 -5.25 -4.83 -6.33
CA THR A 72 -6.61 -4.29 -6.29
C THR A 72 -6.88 -3.34 -7.45
N PHE A 73 -5.98 -2.40 -7.75
CA PHE A 73 -6.15 -1.49 -8.90
C PHE A 73 -6.19 -2.25 -10.23
N SER A 74 -5.39 -3.30 -10.38
CA SER A 74 -5.40 -4.17 -11.56
C SER A 74 -6.75 -4.89 -11.72
N GLN A 75 -7.34 -5.40 -10.63
CA GLN A 75 -8.67 -6.00 -10.65
C GLN A 75 -9.73 -4.99 -11.07
N LEU A 76 -9.71 -3.77 -10.51
CA LEU A 76 -10.66 -2.71 -10.84
C LEU A 76 -10.59 -2.24 -12.30
N LYS A 77 -9.38 -2.26 -12.88
CA LYS A 77 -9.16 -1.87 -14.28
C LYS A 77 -9.69 -2.93 -15.27
N ASN A 78 -9.61 -4.21 -14.90
CA ASN A 78 -9.98 -5.32 -15.78
C ASN A 78 -11.44 -5.77 -15.64
N ASP A 79 -12.15 -5.31 -14.61
CA ASP A 79 -13.59 -5.54 -14.46
C ASP A 79 -14.37 -4.48 -15.26
N ASP A 80 -15.45 -4.85 -15.94
CA ASP A 80 -16.33 -3.91 -16.65
C ASP A 80 -17.64 -3.65 -15.88
N ASN A 81 -17.93 -4.45 -14.84
CA ASN A 81 -19.15 -4.37 -14.07
C ASN A 81 -19.00 -3.41 -12.87
N GLN A 82 -19.78 -2.33 -12.88
CA GLN A 82 -19.75 -1.31 -11.82
C GLN A 82 -20.09 -1.86 -10.43
N LEU A 83 -21.05 -2.79 -10.32
CA LEU A 83 -21.42 -3.39 -9.03
C LEU A 83 -20.27 -4.23 -8.47
N SER A 84 -19.59 -4.99 -9.33
CA SER A 84 -18.42 -5.78 -8.95
C SER A 84 -17.26 -4.90 -8.48
N LYS A 85 -16.99 -3.79 -9.19
CA LYS A 85 -15.98 -2.81 -8.75
C LYS A 85 -16.25 -2.24 -7.37
N LEU A 86 -17.50 -1.89 -7.07
CA LEU A 86 -17.88 -1.39 -5.75
C LEU A 86 -17.62 -2.44 -4.66
N GLN A 87 -17.93 -3.71 -4.92
CA GLN A 87 -17.67 -4.81 -3.98
C GLN A 87 -16.17 -5.04 -3.74
N ILE A 88 -15.36 -5.00 -4.80
CA ILE A 88 -13.89 -5.10 -4.72
C ILE A 88 -13.34 -3.97 -3.85
N GLN A 89 -13.79 -2.73 -4.08
CA GLN A 89 -13.36 -1.56 -3.31
C GLN A 89 -13.80 -1.67 -1.85
N GLU A 90 -15.04 -2.09 -1.59
CA GLU A 90 -15.55 -2.28 -0.24
C GLU A 90 -14.73 -3.32 0.53
N GLN A 91 -14.50 -4.50 -0.07
CA GLN A 91 -13.70 -5.55 0.53
C GLN A 91 -12.25 -5.10 0.78
N PHE A 92 -11.66 -4.39 -0.19
CA PHE A 92 -10.31 -3.83 -0.04
C PHE A 92 -10.24 -2.91 1.17
N PHE A 93 -11.10 -1.89 1.27
CA PHE A 93 -11.05 -0.92 2.36
C PHE A 93 -11.40 -1.51 3.73
N LEU A 94 -12.30 -2.49 3.80
CA LEU A 94 -12.53 -3.26 5.03
C LEU A 94 -11.27 -3.99 5.49
N SER A 95 -10.52 -4.57 4.55
CA SER A 95 -9.28 -5.31 4.84
C SER A 95 -8.04 -4.44 4.99
N PHE A 96 -8.13 -3.14 4.74
CA PHE A 96 -7.00 -2.20 4.70
C PHE A 96 -7.07 -1.14 5.80
N GLU A 97 -8.19 -1.07 6.52
CA GLU A 97 -8.40 -0.13 7.62
C GLU A 97 -7.31 -0.25 8.70
N THR A 98 -7.01 -1.47 9.13
CA THR A 98 -6.00 -1.72 10.18
C THR A 98 -4.63 -1.21 9.75
N GLU A 99 -4.24 -1.48 8.52
CA GLU A 99 -2.94 -1.05 7.97
C GLU A 99 -2.88 0.46 7.79
N LEU A 100 -3.97 1.11 7.37
CA LEU A 100 -4.03 2.57 7.25
C LEU A 100 -3.95 3.25 8.63
N LEU A 101 -4.65 2.71 9.63
CA LEU A 101 -4.56 3.17 11.02
C LEU A 101 -3.15 3.01 11.57
N LEU A 102 -2.51 1.87 11.32
CA LEU A 102 -1.13 1.61 11.69
C LEU A 102 -0.19 2.61 11.00
N ALA A 103 -0.37 2.87 9.71
CA ALA A 103 0.42 3.84 8.95
C ALA A 103 0.35 5.25 9.54
N GLN A 104 -0.84 5.66 9.97
CA GLN A 104 -1.08 6.96 10.60
C GLN A 104 -0.36 7.03 11.96
N GLN A 105 -0.49 5.99 12.78
CA GLN A 105 0.08 5.97 14.13
C GLN A 105 1.60 5.80 14.16
N ARG A 106 2.17 5.12 13.15
CA ARG A 106 3.59 4.72 13.15
C ARG A 106 4.45 5.50 12.17
N GLY A 107 3.87 6.49 11.49
CA GLY A 107 4.61 7.48 10.72
C GLY A 107 5.06 7.01 9.34
N PHE A 108 4.34 6.08 8.71
CA PHE A 108 4.63 5.62 7.35
C PHE A 108 3.49 5.89 6.35
N MET A 109 2.50 6.70 6.74
CA MET A 109 1.44 7.18 5.85
C MET A 109 1.93 7.74 4.50
N PRO A 110 3.04 8.52 4.43
CA PRO A 110 3.52 9.05 3.14
C PRO A 110 3.85 7.96 2.11
N LEU A 111 4.29 6.78 2.56
CA LEU A 111 4.58 5.65 1.65
C LEU A 111 3.30 5.08 1.03
N LEU A 112 2.22 5.02 1.80
CA LEU A 112 0.92 4.61 1.26
C LEU A 112 0.38 5.66 0.28
N GLU A 113 0.50 6.94 0.62
CA GLU A 113 0.11 8.04 -0.26
C GLU A 113 0.85 7.98 -1.60
N GLU A 114 2.16 7.68 -1.59
CA GLU A 114 2.96 7.48 -2.79
C GLU A 114 2.41 6.34 -3.67
N ILE A 115 2.15 5.17 -3.09
CA ILE A 115 1.62 4.01 -3.82
C ILE A 115 0.25 4.34 -4.41
N PHE A 116 -0.69 4.83 -3.59
CA PHE A 116 -2.04 5.18 -4.07
C PHE A 116 -2.00 6.25 -5.14
N SER A 117 -1.18 7.30 -4.97
CA SER A 117 -1.06 8.36 -5.96
C SER A 117 -0.59 7.80 -7.31
N ARG A 118 0.41 6.92 -7.30
CA ARG A 118 0.90 6.25 -8.51
C ARG A 118 -0.16 5.38 -9.16
N GLU A 119 -0.87 4.57 -8.38
CA GLU A 119 -1.92 3.66 -8.88
C GLU A 119 -3.12 4.43 -9.45
N ILE A 120 -3.59 5.48 -8.77
CA ILE A 120 -4.68 6.33 -9.26
C ILE A 120 -4.27 7.03 -10.57
N LYS A 121 -3.05 7.58 -10.64
CA LYS A 121 -2.53 8.16 -11.88
C LYS A 121 -2.50 7.14 -13.01
N ALA A 122 -2.00 5.92 -12.75
CA ALA A 122 -1.95 4.85 -13.73
C ALA A 122 -3.35 4.35 -14.17
N PHE A 123 -4.33 4.41 -13.28
CA PHE A 123 -5.72 4.07 -13.54
C PHE A 123 -6.37 5.03 -14.56
N PHE A 124 -6.12 6.34 -14.42
CA PHE A 124 -6.66 7.37 -15.31
C PHE A 124 -5.79 7.66 -16.55
N LYS A 125 -4.53 7.18 -16.57
CA LYS A 125 -3.63 7.38 -17.70
C LYS A 125 -4.23 6.84 -19.00
N GLY A 126 -4.26 7.68 -20.03
CA GLY A 126 -4.86 7.38 -21.34
C GLY A 126 -6.35 7.74 -21.45
N GLN A 127 -7.01 8.06 -20.33
CA GLN A 127 -8.35 8.66 -20.32
C GLN A 127 -8.26 10.19 -20.21
N VAL A 128 -7.27 10.68 -19.47
CA VAL A 128 -6.99 12.11 -19.26
C VAL A 128 -5.48 12.33 -19.47
N ASP A 129 -5.12 13.37 -20.21
CA ASP A 129 -3.74 13.75 -20.53
C ASP A 129 -3.37 15.12 -19.92
N ASP A 130 -3.76 15.32 -18.67
CA ASP A 130 -3.46 16.52 -17.89
C ASP A 130 -2.78 16.10 -16.58
N GLU A 131 -1.48 16.38 -16.47
CA GLU A 131 -0.67 15.99 -15.32
C GLU A 131 -1.02 16.74 -14.03
N LEU A 132 -1.48 18.00 -14.15
CA LEU A 132 -1.94 18.78 -13.01
C LEU A 132 -3.26 18.22 -12.49
N TRP A 133 -4.19 17.92 -13.39
CA TRP A 133 -5.45 17.25 -13.04
C TRP A 133 -5.19 15.88 -12.41
N LEU A 134 -4.31 15.06 -13.00
CA LEU A 134 -3.96 13.74 -12.47
C LEU A 134 -3.36 13.83 -11.06
N SER A 135 -2.53 14.84 -10.79
CA SER A 135 -1.94 15.07 -9.46
C SER A 135 -2.98 15.58 -8.46
N PHE A 136 -3.89 16.45 -8.87
CA PHE A 136 -4.99 16.93 -8.05
C PHE A 136 -5.95 15.79 -7.68
N VAL A 137 -6.38 15.01 -8.66
CA VAL A 137 -7.32 13.90 -8.48
C VAL A 137 -6.70 12.79 -7.64
N SER A 138 -5.43 12.43 -7.86
CA SER A 138 -4.79 11.38 -7.08
C SER A 138 -4.64 11.76 -5.61
N ALA A 139 -4.18 12.98 -5.32
CA ALA A 139 -4.07 13.50 -3.96
C ALA A 139 -5.45 13.65 -3.29
N GLY A 140 -6.41 14.25 -3.97
CA GLY A 140 -7.76 14.48 -3.45
C GLY A 140 -8.51 13.18 -3.17
N THR A 141 -8.44 12.20 -4.08
CA THR A 141 -9.06 10.88 -3.91
C THR A 141 -8.48 10.16 -2.70
N PHE A 142 -7.15 10.10 -2.58
CA PHE A 142 -6.52 9.46 -1.42
C PHE A 142 -6.86 10.16 -0.10
N ALA A 143 -6.86 11.50 -0.08
CA ALA A 143 -7.24 12.26 1.11
C ALA A 143 -8.68 11.95 1.55
N VAL A 144 -9.63 11.90 0.62
CA VAL A 144 -11.03 11.56 0.92
C VAL A 144 -11.15 10.12 1.45
N TRP A 145 -10.48 9.15 0.84
CA TRP A 145 -10.48 7.77 1.33
C TRP A 145 -9.87 7.65 2.72
N ARG A 146 -8.74 8.33 2.95
CA ARG A 146 -8.07 8.36 4.26
C ARG A 146 -9.00 8.93 5.33
N ASP A 147 -9.57 10.10 5.10
CA ASP A 147 -10.44 10.76 6.07
C ASP A 147 -11.71 9.93 6.33
N TRP A 148 -12.27 9.30 5.30
CA TRP A 148 -13.42 8.40 5.45
C TRP A 148 -13.11 7.19 6.33
N ILE A 149 -11.95 6.53 6.14
CA ILE A 149 -11.54 5.38 6.96
C ILE A 149 -11.23 5.82 8.38
N LEU A 150 -10.44 6.89 8.55
CA LEU A 150 -10.02 7.39 9.87
C LEU A 150 -11.19 7.96 10.69
N SER A 151 -12.27 8.39 10.04
CA SER A 151 -13.52 8.82 10.71
C SER A 151 -14.47 7.65 11.05
N GLY A 152 -14.04 6.40 10.86
CA GLY A 152 -14.83 5.22 11.19
C GLY A 152 -15.84 4.81 10.10
N LYS A 153 -15.62 5.24 8.85
CA LYS A 153 -16.44 4.87 7.68
C LYS A 153 -17.93 5.18 7.86
N GLY A 154 -18.26 6.36 8.41
CA GLY A 154 -19.62 6.73 8.81
C GLY A 154 -20.69 6.83 7.69
N ARG A 155 -20.34 6.52 6.44
CA ARG A 155 -21.26 6.43 5.29
C ARG A 155 -20.80 5.32 4.33
N PRO A 156 -21.69 4.77 3.49
CA PRO A 156 -21.30 3.78 2.48
C PRO A 156 -20.24 4.28 1.50
N ILE A 157 -19.35 3.39 1.05
CA ILE A 157 -18.29 3.72 0.08
C ILE A 157 -18.85 4.27 -1.24
N GLY A 158 -20.04 3.83 -1.65
CA GLY A 158 -20.74 4.38 -2.83
C GLY A 158 -20.98 5.88 -2.73
N GLU A 159 -21.43 6.39 -1.57
CA GLU A 159 -21.66 7.82 -1.36
C GLU A 159 -20.35 8.63 -1.35
N VAL A 160 -19.26 8.02 -0.90
CA VAL A 160 -17.92 8.61 -0.97
C VAL A 160 -17.48 8.74 -2.42
N HIS A 161 -17.64 7.68 -3.22
CA HIS A 161 -17.31 7.70 -4.65
C HIS A 161 -18.20 8.67 -5.43
N ASP A 162 -19.49 8.77 -5.14
CA ASP A 162 -20.38 9.78 -5.73
C ASP A 162 -19.93 11.20 -5.42
N SER A 163 -19.38 11.42 -4.23
CA SER A 163 -18.84 12.72 -3.83
C SER A 163 -17.54 13.05 -4.58
N ILE A 164 -16.62 12.08 -4.71
CA ILE A 164 -15.40 12.23 -5.53
C ILE A 164 -15.79 12.48 -6.99
N GLY A 165 -16.71 11.70 -7.55
CA GLY A 165 -17.17 11.85 -8.93
C GLY A 165 -17.81 13.20 -9.24
N ARG A 166 -18.39 13.89 -8.24
CA ARG A 166 -18.90 15.27 -8.40
C ARG A 166 -17.79 16.33 -8.38
N MET A 167 -16.66 16.06 -7.73
CA MET A 167 -15.53 17.01 -7.65
C MET A 167 -14.61 16.93 -8.86
N VAL A 168 -14.64 15.81 -9.58
CA VAL A 168 -13.68 15.46 -10.64
C VAL A 168 -14.30 15.55 -12.05
N LYS A 169 -15.59 15.84 -12.15
CA LYS A 169 -16.33 16.09 -13.40
C LYS A 169 -16.13 17.49 -13.95
#